data_AF-A0A3E1BQ15-F1
#
_entry.id   AF-A0A3E1BQ15-F1
#
_cell.length_a   1.000
_cell.length_b   1.000
_cell.length_c   1.000
_cell.angle_alpha   90.00
_cell.angle_beta   90.00
_cell.angle_gamma   90.00
#
_symmetry.space_group_name_H-M   'P 1'
#
loop_
_entity.id
_entity.type
_entity.pdbx_description
1 polymer ?
#
loop_
_entity_poly.entity_id
_entity_poly.type
_entity_poly.pdbx_seq_one_letter_code
_entity_poly.pdbx_strand_id
1 'polypeptide(L)'
;MEARVDRTERAFAPIASPEVHDILQLLRVLKIRVLRCRSKIDALKSSDIGDLSEIIQEIRAFTSVPDLEFKLTQSEYQGRIAREVLAEEAAYLRNLSQGMLIGLQLTADGLHDLLPAQKPAAFRFAFDNDNDRVVVANEPFRPTAKEAEVALAALDEIIVQATEAVEDLNQSNAAPRLKAAFSRLKERLSSYRNIVQVGQCNQAASRMLKAYVEELSAPQFEQMRALVEGVSAVLAQFAEWRQFCESAAQVALDDAAIAEIRADTLVLAQQLKRSAHASEDVPRALEEVAEWVNEDAQPDKRDALSLVRTLENFWSLLTRNALAKAVKEETSKVIARGIIFVAITAVSAGFAANISRIPGAEWIEATFAYVKANLQSFGVK
;
A
#
# COMPACT_ATOMS: atom_id res chain seq x y z
N MET A 1 18.58 22.67 -0.36
CA MET A 1 17.59 23.75 -0.52
C MET A 1 18.27 25.06 -0.94
N GLU A 2 19.18 25.62 -0.15
CA GLU A 2 19.90 26.88 -0.45
C GLU A 2 20.54 26.95 -1.85
N ALA A 3 21.35 25.96 -2.23
CA ALA A 3 22.00 25.92 -3.54
C ALA A 3 21.03 25.91 -4.74
N ARG A 4 19.78 25.47 -4.54
CA ARG A 4 18.74 25.48 -5.58
C ARG A 4 18.07 26.85 -5.66
N VAL A 5 17.75 27.45 -4.52
CA VAL A 5 17.25 28.83 -4.44
C VAL A 5 18.25 29.80 -5.09
N ASP A 6 19.55 29.68 -4.80
CA ASP A 6 20.61 30.52 -5.40
C ASP A 6 20.75 30.34 -6.90
N ARG A 7 20.48 29.14 -7.41
CA ARG A 7 20.51 28.86 -8.84
C ARG A 7 19.31 29.51 -9.54
N THR A 8 18.12 29.38 -8.97
CA THR A 8 16.91 29.99 -9.51
C THR A 8 16.97 31.51 -9.45
N GLU A 9 17.47 32.09 -8.36
CA GLU A 9 17.68 33.54 -8.24
C GLU A 9 18.61 34.07 -9.33
N ARG A 10 19.76 33.43 -9.56
CA ARG A 10 20.70 33.80 -10.64
C ARG A 10 20.09 33.69 -12.03
N ALA A 11 19.18 32.75 -12.24
CA ALA A 11 18.49 32.55 -13.52
C ALA A 11 17.50 33.68 -13.85
N PHE A 12 16.80 34.18 -12.84
CA PHE A 12 15.75 35.19 -13.01
C PHE A 12 16.25 36.62 -12.83
N ALA A 13 17.35 36.85 -12.12
CA ALA A 13 17.91 38.17 -11.82
C ALA A 13 18.14 39.11 -13.03
N PRO A 14 18.56 38.64 -14.23
CA PRO A 14 18.77 39.52 -15.38
C PRO A 14 17.47 40.01 -16.05
N ILE A 15 16.30 39.48 -15.67
CA ILE A 15 15.04 39.73 -16.35
C ILE A 15 14.29 40.89 -15.65
N ALA A 16 14.02 41.95 -16.42
CA ALA A 16 13.27 43.10 -15.94
C ALA A 16 11.77 42.91 -16.18
N SER A 17 11.07 42.30 -15.20
CA SER A 17 9.61 42.21 -15.15
C SER A 17 9.11 42.40 -13.71
N PRO A 18 7.95 43.05 -13.48
CA PRO A 18 7.33 43.15 -12.16
C PRO A 18 7.11 41.78 -11.49
N GLU A 19 6.64 40.81 -12.26
CA GLU A 19 6.37 39.44 -11.81
C GLU A 19 7.67 38.73 -11.43
N VAL A 20 8.73 38.94 -12.21
CA VAL A 20 10.06 38.42 -11.88
C VAL A 20 10.63 39.08 -10.63
N HIS A 21 10.37 40.38 -10.42
CA HIS A 21 10.75 41.07 -9.20
C HIS A 21 10.11 40.41 -7.97
N ASP A 22 8.82 40.11 -8.03
CA ASP A 22 8.10 39.46 -6.93
C ASP A 22 8.61 38.04 -6.65
N ILE A 23 8.91 37.26 -7.70
CA ILE A 23 9.55 35.94 -7.57
C ILE A 23 10.90 36.06 -6.86
N LEU A 24 11.73 37.04 -7.23
CA LEU A 24 13.05 37.26 -6.61
C LEU A 24 12.93 37.66 -5.14
N GLN A 25 11.91 38.46 -4.77
CA GLN A 25 11.64 38.78 -3.37
C GLN A 25 11.27 37.51 -2.58
N LEU A 26 10.38 36.66 -3.11
CA LEU A 26 10.00 35.42 -2.46
C LEU A 26 11.17 34.44 -2.31
N LEU A 27 12.02 34.30 -3.33
CA LEU A 27 13.23 33.48 -3.26
C LEU A 27 14.20 34.00 -2.20
N ARG A 28 14.34 35.32 -2.06
CA ARG A 28 15.16 35.93 -1.01
C ARG A 28 14.61 35.67 0.39
N VAL A 29 13.29 35.80 0.57
CA VAL A 29 12.62 35.46 1.85
C VAL A 29 12.82 33.97 2.17
N LEU A 30 12.61 33.08 1.19
CA LEU A 30 12.84 31.65 1.33
C LEU A 30 14.28 31.35 1.75
N LYS A 31 15.27 31.97 1.11
CA LYS A 31 16.70 31.82 1.45
C LYS A 31 16.99 32.21 2.89
N ILE A 32 16.48 33.36 3.35
CA ILE A 32 16.65 33.82 4.75
C ILE A 32 16.04 32.80 5.73
N ARG A 33 14.84 32.27 5.42
CA ARG A 33 14.16 31.28 6.27
C ARG A 33 14.90 29.95 6.30
N VAL A 34 15.44 29.49 5.17
CA VAL A 34 16.29 28.30 5.09
C VAL A 34 17.55 28.46 5.95
N LEU A 35 18.22 29.62 5.89
CA LEU A 35 19.40 29.92 6.71
C LEU A 35 19.07 29.93 8.21
N ARG A 36 17.92 30.52 8.58
CA ARG A 36 17.43 30.50 9.96
C ARG A 36 17.16 29.07 10.44
N CYS A 37 16.55 28.23 9.60
CA CYS A 37 16.32 26.84 9.93
C CYS A 37 17.65 26.08 10.14
N ARG A 38 18.62 26.28 9.25
CA ARG A 38 19.96 25.69 9.36
C ARG A 38 20.69 26.11 10.65
N SER A 39 20.51 27.35 11.10
CA SER A 39 21.14 27.84 12.33
C SER A 39 20.55 27.25 13.62
N LYS A 40 19.40 26.58 13.54
CA LYS A 40 18.65 26.05 14.68
C LYS A 40 18.19 24.61 14.45
N ILE A 41 19.03 23.77 13.85
CA ILE A 41 18.69 22.38 13.52
C ILE A 41 18.19 21.61 14.75
N ASP A 42 18.84 21.81 15.91
CA ASP A 42 18.49 21.11 17.17
C ASP A 42 17.19 21.58 17.83
N ALA A 43 16.58 22.66 17.33
CA ALA A 43 15.39 23.28 17.92
C ALA A 43 14.29 23.59 16.89
N LEU A 44 14.36 22.95 15.71
CA LEU A 44 13.42 23.19 14.62
C LEU A 44 12.02 22.67 14.97
N LYS A 45 10.96 23.41 14.62
CA LYS A 45 9.56 23.02 14.83
C LYS A 45 8.84 22.83 13.49
N SER A 46 7.73 22.09 13.50
CA SER A 46 6.87 21.91 12.32
C SER A 46 6.35 23.24 11.76
N SER A 47 6.13 24.24 12.61
CA SER A 47 5.75 25.59 12.18
C SER A 47 6.84 26.27 11.35
N ASP A 48 8.12 26.05 11.67
CA ASP A 48 9.23 26.66 10.92
C ASP A 48 9.34 26.10 9.49
N ILE A 49 8.95 24.82 9.29
CA ILE A 49 8.86 24.20 7.96
C ILE A 49 7.54 24.53 7.24
N GLY A 50 6.46 24.76 8.01
CA GLY A 50 5.20 25.30 7.49
C GLY A 50 5.42 26.63 6.77
N ASP A 51 6.13 27.57 7.41
CA ASP A 51 6.52 28.85 6.82
C ASP A 51 7.29 28.68 5.49
N LEU A 52 8.19 27.70 5.39
CA LEU A 52 8.91 27.42 4.14
C LEU A 52 7.96 26.94 3.04
N SER A 53 7.00 26.08 3.39
CA SER A 53 6.07 25.47 2.46
C SER A 53 5.07 26.48 1.91
N GLU A 54 4.64 27.44 2.73
CA GLU A 54 3.79 28.56 2.31
C GLU A 54 4.49 29.44 1.27
N ILE A 55 5.75 29.84 1.52
CA ILE A 55 6.53 30.63 0.56
C ILE A 55 6.76 29.85 -0.75
N ILE A 56 7.03 28.55 -0.67
CA ILE A 56 7.19 27.70 -1.87
C ILE A 56 5.88 27.61 -2.67
N GLN A 57 4.73 27.60 -1.99
CA GLN A 57 3.42 27.60 -2.63
C GLN A 57 3.12 28.94 -3.31
N GLU A 58 3.50 30.07 -2.70
CA GLU A 58 3.42 31.40 -3.31
C GLU A 58 4.30 31.48 -4.57
N ILE A 59 5.55 30.99 -4.52
CA ILE A 59 6.43 30.90 -5.69
C ILE A 59 5.80 30.05 -6.80
N ARG A 60 5.17 28.92 -6.44
CA ARG A 60 4.47 28.06 -7.40
C ARG A 60 3.29 28.76 -8.05
N ALA A 61 2.59 29.65 -7.35
CA ALA A 61 1.43 30.35 -7.91
C ALA A 61 1.80 31.20 -9.15
N PHE A 62 3.03 31.71 -9.22
CA PHE A 62 3.54 32.43 -10.39
C PHE A 62 3.63 31.56 -11.64
N THR A 63 3.65 30.23 -11.54
CA THR A 63 3.64 29.35 -12.72
C THR A 63 2.37 29.48 -13.56
N SER A 64 1.29 30.02 -12.98
CA SER A 64 0.05 30.33 -13.69
C SER A 64 0.07 31.69 -14.41
N VAL A 65 1.15 32.47 -14.26
CA VAL A 65 1.26 33.80 -14.86
C VAL A 65 1.66 33.69 -16.34
N PRO A 66 0.91 34.32 -17.27
CA PRO A 66 1.21 34.32 -18.70
C PRO A 66 2.61 34.86 -19.05
N ASP A 67 3.08 35.86 -18.30
CA ASP A 67 4.30 36.61 -18.59
C ASP A 67 5.62 35.84 -18.39
N LEU A 68 5.55 34.57 -17.96
CA LEU A 68 6.70 33.68 -17.79
C LEU A 68 7.00 32.78 -19.02
N GLU A 69 6.45 33.10 -20.19
CA GLU A 69 6.69 32.38 -21.46
C GLU A 69 7.96 32.85 -22.21
N PHE A 70 9.02 33.21 -21.48
CA PHE A 70 10.32 33.55 -22.06
C PHE A 70 11.36 32.48 -21.77
N LYS A 71 12.41 32.45 -22.60
CA LYS A 71 13.52 31.51 -22.46
C LYS A 71 14.60 32.08 -21.54
N LEU A 72 15.11 31.24 -20.65
CA LEU A 72 16.23 31.59 -19.78
C LEU A 72 17.56 31.46 -20.52
N THR A 73 18.49 32.37 -20.20
CA THR A 73 19.80 32.51 -20.86
C THR A 73 20.96 31.94 -20.03
N GLN A 74 20.74 31.64 -18.74
CA GLN A 74 21.77 31.07 -17.88
C GLN A 74 22.11 29.63 -18.25
N SER A 75 23.38 29.24 -18.05
CA SER A 75 23.90 27.93 -18.44
C SER A 75 23.12 26.75 -17.86
N GLU A 76 22.59 26.87 -16.63
CA GLU A 76 21.87 25.77 -15.99
C GLU A 76 20.45 25.55 -16.57
N TYR A 77 19.87 26.52 -17.26
CA TYR A 77 18.50 26.48 -17.79
C TYR A 77 18.38 26.96 -19.24
N GLN A 78 19.48 26.92 -19.98
CA GLN A 78 19.58 27.53 -21.30
C GLN A 78 18.51 26.99 -22.25
N GLY A 79 17.74 27.91 -22.84
CA GLY A 79 16.71 27.58 -23.84
C GLY A 79 15.42 27.00 -23.26
N ARG A 80 15.34 26.81 -21.94
CA ARG A 80 14.14 26.36 -21.23
C ARG A 80 13.19 27.52 -20.95
N ILE A 81 11.90 27.21 -20.90
CA ILE A 81 10.86 28.19 -20.59
C ILE A 81 10.87 28.49 -19.10
N ALA A 82 10.84 29.78 -18.73
CA ALA A 82 10.93 30.23 -17.34
C ALA A 82 9.82 29.63 -16.46
N ARG A 83 8.60 29.53 -16.98
CA ARG A 83 7.47 28.86 -16.30
C ARG A 83 7.79 27.41 -15.92
N GLU A 84 8.34 26.62 -16.84
CA GLU A 84 8.65 25.20 -16.61
C GLU A 84 9.75 25.04 -15.56
N VAL A 85 10.79 25.88 -15.65
CA VAL A 85 11.89 25.90 -14.68
C VAL A 85 11.38 26.27 -13.29
N LEU A 86 10.53 27.29 -13.19
CA LEU A 86 9.94 27.69 -11.91
C LEU A 86 9.06 26.59 -11.33
N ALA A 87 8.28 25.88 -12.16
CA ALA A 87 7.45 24.76 -11.73
C ALA A 87 8.26 23.58 -11.19
N GLU A 88 9.35 23.21 -11.88
CA GLU A 88 10.25 22.14 -11.43
C GLU A 88 10.98 22.50 -10.14
N GLU A 89 11.49 23.72 -10.03
CA GLU A 89 12.18 24.17 -8.82
C GLU A 89 11.22 24.26 -7.64
N ALA A 90 10.01 24.80 -7.83
CA ALA A 90 9.00 24.82 -6.80
C ALA A 90 8.58 23.40 -6.36
N ALA A 91 8.42 22.45 -7.30
CA ALA A 91 8.11 21.06 -6.98
C ALA A 91 9.24 20.39 -6.19
N TYR A 92 10.49 20.61 -6.59
CA TYR A 92 11.67 20.07 -5.90
C TYR A 92 11.80 20.63 -4.48
N LEU A 93 11.65 21.95 -4.32
CA LEU A 93 11.70 22.62 -3.02
C LEU A 93 10.57 22.15 -2.10
N ARG A 94 9.36 21.96 -2.64
CA ARG A 94 8.22 21.41 -1.89
C ARG A 94 8.49 19.99 -1.41
N ASN A 95 9.05 19.14 -2.26
CA ASN A 95 9.37 17.76 -1.86
C ASN A 95 10.45 17.74 -0.76
N LEU A 96 11.43 18.64 -0.82
CA LEU A 96 12.41 18.81 0.26
C LEU A 96 11.77 19.35 1.55
N SER A 97 10.87 20.35 1.47
CA SER A 97 10.20 20.88 2.67
C SER A 97 9.27 19.83 3.29
N GLN A 98 8.58 19.03 2.48
CA GLN A 98 7.80 17.88 2.93
C GLN A 98 8.68 16.81 3.58
N GLY A 99 9.82 16.46 2.98
CA GLY A 99 10.78 15.52 3.58
C GLY A 99 11.33 16.00 4.93
N MET A 100 11.58 17.31 5.06
CA MET A 100 11.96 17.93 6.34
C MET A 100 10.81 17.91 7.35
N LEU A 101 9.60 18.27 6.93
CA LEU A 101 8.39 18.24 7.77
C LEU A 101 8.12 16.83 8.29
N ILE A 102 8.26 15.83 7.42
CA ILE A 102 8.21 14.41 7.79
C ILE A 102 9.32 14.12 8.78
N GLY A 103 10.59 14.44 8.48
CA GLY A 103 11.72 14.26 9.39
C GLY A 103 11.55 14.89 10.78
N LEU A 104 10.86 16.02 10.86
CA LEU A 104 10.54 16.74 12.10
C LEU A 104 9.29 16.22 12.81
N GLN A 105 8.34 15.67 12.06
CA GLN A 105 7.15 15.00 12.58
C GLN A 105 7.42 13.54 12.97
N LEU A 106 8.58 12.97 12.59
CA LEU A 106 9.09 11.66 13.02
C LEU A 106 9.53 11.67 14.50
N THR A 107 8.69 12.18 15.39
CA THR A 107 8.59 11.62 16.73
C THR A 107 7.71 10.37 16.63
N ALA A 108 7.96 9.35 17.46
CA ALA A 108 7.12 8.14 17.50
C ALA A 108 5.62 8.48 17.58
N ASP A 109 5.31 9.59 18.26
CA ASP A 109 3.98 10.10 18.53
C ASP A 109 3.31 10.71 17.29
N GLY A 110 4.04 11.56 16.55
CA GLY A 110 3.53 12.15 15.31
C GLY A 110 3.33 11.12 14.20
N LEU A 111 4.19 10.09 14.15
CA LEU A 111 4.06 9.00 13.19
C LEU A 111 2.84 8.12 13.49
N HIS A 112 2.60 7.76 14.76
CA HIS A 112 1.49 6.89 15.15
C HIS A 112 0.12 7.39 14.67
N ASP A 113 -0.15 8.68 14.83
CA ASP A 113 -1.44 9.31 14.47
C ASP A 113 -1.65 9.44 12.96
N LEU A 114 -0.57 9.40 12.16
CA LEU A 114 -0.60 9.54 10.70
C LEU A 114 -0.69 8.19 9.96
N LEU A 115 -0.41 7.08 10.64
CA LEU A 115 -0.56 5.74 10.04
C LEU A 115 -2.03 5.51 9.70
N PRO A 116 -2.41 5.07 8.50
CA PRO A 116 -3.80 4.80 8.20
C PRO A 116 -4.29 3.54 8.93
N ALA A 117 -5.61 3.46 9.13
CA ALA A 117 -6.23 2.23 9.60
C ALA A 117 -6.08 1.12 8.54
N GLN A 118 -6.22 -0.14 8.95
CA GLN A 118 -6.21 -1.26 8.01
C GLN A 118 -7.34 -1.10 6.98
N LYS A 119 -7.00 -1.31 5.71
CA LYS A 119 -7.91 -1.21 4.57
C LYS A 119 -8.50 -2.58 4.21
N PRO A 120 -9.54 -2.64 3.35
CA PRO A 120 -9.97 -3.90 2.77
C PRO A 120 -8.81 -4.59 2.07
N ALA A 121 -8.55 -5.84 2.45
CA ALA A 121 -7.49 -6.68 1.91
C ALA A 121 -7.92 -8.14 1.99
N ALA A 122 -7.19 -8.99 1.28
CA ALA A 122 -7.37 -10.42 1.40
C ALA A 122 -7.07 -10.91 2.82
N PHE A 123 -5.96 -10.52 3.42
CA PHE A 123 -5.67 -10.87 4.81
C PHE A 123 -5.52 -9.61 5.66
N ARG A 124 -6.17 -9.63 6.83
CA ARG A 124 -6.00 -8.65 7.89
C ARG A 124 -5.37 -9.35 9.08
N PHE A 125 -4.67 -8.59 9.90
CA PHE A 125 -3.93 -9.13 11.03
C PHE A 125 -4.35 -8.43 12.30
N ALA A 126 -4.33 -9.16 13.40
CA ALA A 126 -4.58 -8.65 14.74
C ALA A 126 -3.56 -9.21 15.72
N PHE A 127 -3.47 -8.59 16.90
CA PHE A 127 -2.80 -9.21 18.04
C PHE A 127 -3.79 -10.09 18.78
N ASP A 128 -3.37 -11.33 19.02
CA ASP A 128 -3.94 -12.21 20.03
C ASP A 128 -3.18 -11.96 21.33
N ASN A 129 -3.79 -11.17 22.19
CA ASN A 129 -3.20 -10.76 23.46
C ASN A 129 -3.16 -11.91 24.48
N ASP A 130 -3.99 -12.94 24.31
CA ASP A 130 -4.01 -14.08 25.22
C ASP A 130 -2.83 -15.03 24.93
N ASN A 131 -2.38 -15.08 23.68
CA ASN A 131 -1.31 -15.97 23.22
C ASN A 131 -0.02 -15.24 22.79
N ASP A 132 0.05 -13.92 23.00
CA ASP A 132 1.22 -13.08 22.70
C ASP A 132 1.74 -13.23 21.26
N ARG A 133 0.81 -13.26 20.29
CA ARG A 133 1.12 -13.50 18.87
C ARG A 133 0.31 -12.61 17.95
N VAL A 134 0.88 -12.33 16.77
CA VAL A 134 0.09 -11.84 15.63
C VAL A 134 -0.67 -13.01 15.02
N VAL A 135 -1.95 -12.79 14.74
CA VAL A 135 -2.87 -13.75 14.13
C VAL A 135 -3.56 -13.14 12.90
N VAL A 136 -4.11 -14.00 12.04
CA VAL A 136 -4.99 -13.55 10.94
C VAL A 136 -6.36 -13.23 11.52
N ALA A 137 -6.84 -12.01 11.27
CA ALA A 137 -8.16 -11.56 11.69
C ALA A 137 -9.23 -12.07 10.73
N ASN A 138 -10.33 -12.57 11.30
CA ASN A 138 -11.50 -13.04 10.56
C ASN A 138 -12.63 -12.01 10.62
N GLU A 139 -13.26 -11.80 9.48
CA GLU A 139 -14.20 -10.70 9.27
C GLU A 139 -15.49 -11.22 8.67
N PRO A 140 -16.59 -11.16 9.44
CA PRO A 140 -17.86 -11.61 8.91
C PRO A 140 -18.22 -10.79 7.66
N PHE A 141 -18.96 -11.41 6.76
CA PHE A 141 -19.48 -10.71 5.60
C PHE A 141 -20.41 -9.57 6.02
N ARG A 142 -20.24 -8.41 5.40
CA ARG A 142 -20.97 -7.18 5.72
C ARG A 142 -21.70 -6.68 4.48
N PRO A 143 -22.91 -7.18 4.20
CA PRO A 143 -23.68 -6.66 3.09
C PRO A 143 -24.18 -5.24 3.42
N THR A 144 -24.63 -4.51 2.40
CA THR A 144 -25.21 -3.17 2.61
C THR A 144 -26.54 -3.27 3.37
N ALA A 145 -26.87 -2.28 4.20
CA ALA A 145 -28.09 -2.30 5.01
C ALA A 145 -29.40 -2.40 4.18
N LYS A 146 -29.37 -2.02 2.90
CA LYS A 146 -30.55 -2.02 2.02
C LYS A 146 -30.75 -3.35 1.29
N GLU A 147 -29.73 -4.20 1.23
CA GLU A 147 -29.69 -5.43 0.41
C GLU A 147 -29.21 -6.66 1.21
N ALA A 148 -29.06 -6.52 2.54
CA ALA A 148 -28.45 -7.51 3.41
C ALA A 148 -29.12 -8.90 3.33
N GLU A 149 -30.44 -8.95 3.43
CA GLU A 149 -31.18 -10.21 3.41
C GLU A 149 -31.06 -10.92 2.06
N VAL A 150 -31.14 -10.18 0.95
CA VAL A 150 -31.02 -10.74 -0.40
C VAL A 150 -29.60 -11.24 -0.66
N ALA A 151 -28.59 -10.47 -0.26
CA ALA A 151 -27.19 -10.84 -0.44
C ALA A 151 -26.80 -12.09 0.38
N LEU A 152 -27.31 -12.20 1.61
CA LEU A 152 -27.07 -13.37 2.46
C LEU A 152 -27.83 -14.61 1.97
N ALA A 153 -29.09 -14.47 1.58
CA ALA A 153 -29.85 -15.59 1.01
C ALA A 153 -29.22 -16.11 -0.29
N ALA A 154 -28.77 -15.21 -1.17
CA ALA A 154 -28.07 -15.59 -2.40
C ALA A 154 -26.74 -16.29 -2.10
N LEU A 155 -26.01 -15.82 -1.08
CA LEU A 155 -24.78 -16.46 -0.63
C LEU A 155 -25.01 -17.87 -0.09
N ASP A 156 -26.03 -18.06 0.73
CA ASP A 156 -26.35 -19.38 1.31
C ASP A 156 -26.66 -20.40 0.20
N GLU A 157 -27.45 -20.00 -0.79
CA GLU A 157 -27.71 -20.80 -1.98
C GLU A 157 -26.42 -21.15 -2.75
N ILE A 158 -25.54 -20.17 -2.93
CA ILE A 158 -24.23 -20.39 -3.56
C ILE A 158 -23.34 -21.34 -2.78
N ILE A 159 -23.41 -21.35 -1.45
CA ILE A 159 -22.66 -22.29 -0.62
C ILE A 159 -23.15 -23.73 -0.83
N VAL A 160 -24.46 -23.92 -0.96
CA VAL A 160 -25.05 -25.23 -1.28
C VAL A 160 -24.56 -25.69 -2.66
N GLN A 161 -24.70 -24.83 -3.68
CA GLN A 161 -24.25 -25.13 -5.04
C GLN A 161 -22.75 -25.41 -5.10
N ALA A 162 -21.92 -24.65 -4.38
CA ALA A 162 -20.48 -24.86 -4.29
C ALA A 162 -20.14 -26.22 -3.67
N THR A 163 -20.94 -26.68 -2.70
CA THR A 163 -20.73 -27.96 -2.03
C THR A 163 -20.97 -29.12 -2.99
N GLU A 164 -22.12 -29.12 -3.65
CA GLU A 164 -22.49 -30.16 -4.63
C GLU A 164 -21.49 -30.18 -5.80
N ALA A 165 -21.20 -29.00 -6.37
CA ALA A 165 -20.25 -28.85 -7.47
C ALA A 165 -18.85 -29.39 -7.13
N VAL A 166 -18.34 -29.11 -5.92
CA VAL A 166 -17.03 -29.60 -5.49
C VAL A 166 -17.02 -31.10 -5.22
N GLU A 167 -18.11 -31.66 -4.67
CA GLU A 167 -18.25 -33.10 -4.47
C GLU A 167 -18.24 -33.85 -5.80
N ASP A 168 -19.02 -33.39 -6.77
CA ASP A 168 -19.05 -33.94 -8.13
C ASP A 168 -17.68 -33.84 -8.81
N LEU A 169 -17.04 -32.67 -8.72
CA LEU A 169 -15.71 -32.45 -9.30
C LEU A 169 -14.68 -33.37 -8.66
N ASN A 170 -14.74 -33.59 -7.34
CA ASN A 170 -13.81 -34.47 -6.62
C ASN A 170 -13.93 -35.94 -7.03
N GLN A 171 -15.14 -36.39 -7.38
CA GLN A 171 -15.40 -37.74 -7.88
C GLN A 171 -15.01 -37.94 -9.36
N SER A 172 -14.72 -36.86 -10.09
CA SER A 172 -14.30 -36.90 -11.49
C SER A 172 -12.79 -37.15 -11.70
N ASN A 173 -12.38 -37.32 -12.96
CA ASN A 173 -10.96 -37.42 -13.34
C ASN A 173 -10.27 -36.05 -13.54
N ALA A 174 -10.89 -34.94 -13.10
CA ALA A 174 -10.33 -33.60 -13.24
C ALA A 174 -8.94 -33.44 -12.59
N ALA A 175 -8.13 -32.53 -13.15
CA ALA A 175 -6.80 -32.22 -12.62
C ALA A 175 -6.82 -31.87 -11.11
N PRO A 176 -5.84 -32.36 -10.33
CA PRO A 176 -5.75 -32.06 -8.89
C PRO A 176 -5.71 -30.56 -8.57
N ARG A 177 -5.06 -29.75 -9.43
CA ARG A 177 -4.97 -28.29 -9.25
C ARG A 177 -6.34 -27.61 -9.41
N LEU A 178 -7.15 -28.08 -10.35
CA LEU A 178 -8.52 -27.60 -10.53
C LEU A 178 -9.38 -27.94 -9.30
N LYS A 179 -9.33 -29.21 -8.85
CA LYS A 179 -10.04 -29.67 -7.64
C LYS A 179 -9.67 -28.84 -6.41
N ALA A 180 -8.37 -28.56 -6.24
CA ALA A 180 -7.87 -27.76 -5.12
C ALA A 180 -8.39 -26.32 -5.16
N ALA A 181 -8.44 -25.69 -6.33
CA ALA A 181 -8.92 -24.31 -6.47
C ALA A 181 -10.41 -24.19 -6.10
N PHE A 182 -11.26 -25.10 -6.57
CA PHE A 182 -12.69 -25.11 -6.25
C PHE A 182 -12.96 -25.53 -4.79
N SER A 183 -12.18 -26.47 -4.25
CA SER A 183 -12.28 -26.85 -2.82
C SER A 183 -11.94 -25.67 -1.91
N ARG A 184 -10.90 -24.90 -2.25
CA ARG A 184 -10.52 -23.70 -1.51
C ARG A 184 -11.59 -22.61 -1.60
N LEU A 185 -12.17 -22.40 -2.78
CA LEU A 185 -13.30 -21.48 -2.95
C LEU A 185 -14.48 -21.86 -2.05
N LYS A 186 -14.88 -23.14 -2.04
CA LYS A 186 -15.94 -23.65 -1.15
C LYS A 186 -15.62 -23.37 0.32
N GLU A 187 -14.42 -23.74 0.76
CA GLU A 187 -14.01 -23.55 2.15
C GLU A 187 -14.10 -22.08 2.59
N ARG A 188 -13.64 -21.15 1.74
CA ARG A 188 -13.71 -19.72 2.02
C ARG A 188 -15.16 -19.21 2.08
N LEU A 189 -16.01 -19.66 1.16
CA LEU A 189 -17.45 -19.34 1.16
C LEU A 189 -18.11 -19.82 2.47
N SER A 190 -17.93 -21.09 2.83
CA SER A 190 -18.53 -21.70 4.03
C SER A 190 -18.01 -21.11 5.34
N SER A 191 -16.81 -20.51 5.34
CA SER A 191 -16.24 -19.89 6.53
C SER A 191 -16.94 -18.58 6.93
N TYR A 192 -17.52 -17.87 5.97
CA TYR A 192 -18.04 -16.50 6.13
C TYR A 192 -17.01 -15.49 6.67
N ARG A 193 -15.70 -15.73 6.50
CA ARG A 193 -14.63 -14.99 7.22
C ARG A 193 -13.96 -13.85 6.47
N ASN A 194 -14.09 -13.72 5.14
CA ASN A 194 -13.57 -12.56 4.42
C ASN A 194 -14.06 -12.53 2.96
N ILE A 195 -14.78 -11.48 2.57
CA ILE A 195 -15.36 -11.38 1.23
C ILE A 195 -14.31 -11.16 0.12
N VAL A 196 -13.22 -10.46 0.43
CA VAL A 196 -12.11 -10.24 -0.52
C VAL A 196 -11.39 -11.55 -0.80
N GLN A 197 -11.16 -12.40 0.22
CA GLN A 197 -10.57 -13.73 0.01
C GLN A 197 -11.44 -14.60 -0.90
N VAL A 198 -12.75 -14.61 -0.69
CA VAL A 198 -13.68 -15.33 -1.58
C VAL A 198 -13.54 -14.84 -3.01
N GLY A 199 -13.51 -13.52 -3.23
CA GLY A 199 -13.32 -12.95 -4.55
C GLY A 199 -12.00 -13.32 -5.21
N GLN A 200 -10.91 -13.44 -4.45
CA GLN A 200 -9.61 -13.88 -4.95
C GLN A 200 -9.60 -15.38 -5.27
N CYS A 201 -10.14 -16.22 -4.40
CA CYS A 201 -10.31 -17.65 -4.68
C CYS A 201 -11.21 -17.89 -5.90
N ASN A 202 -12.25 -17.07 -6.09
CA ASN A 202 -13.13 -17.18 -7.25
C ASN A 202 -12.39 -16.83 -8.56
N GLN A 203 -11.53 -15.82 -8.55
CA GLN A 203 -10.68 -15.48 -9.70
C GLN A 203 -9.68 -16.60 -10.00
N ALA A 204 -9.03 -17.16 -8.97
CA ALA A 204 -8.11 -18.28 -9.13
C ALA A 204 -8.83 -19.51 -9.71
N ALA A 205 -10.01 -19.85 -9.19
CA ALA A 205 -10.85 -20.94 -9.70
C ALA A 205 -11.28 -20.70 -11.17
N SER A 206 -11.67 -19.47 -11.52
CA SER A 206 -12.00 -19.08 -12.89
C SER A 206 -10.83 -19.28 -13.86
N ARG A 207 -9.61 -18.90 -13.45
CA ARG A 207 -8.40 -19.10 -14.26
C ARG A 207 -8.07 -20.57 -14.43
N MET A 208 -8.14 -21.37 -13.37
CA MET A 208 -7.94 -22.82 -13.44
C MET A 208 -8.99 -23.48 -14.34
N LEU A 209 -10.26 -23.08 -14.24
CA LEU A 209 -11.33 -23.59 -15.09
C LEU A 209 -11.04 -23.34 -16.57
N LYS A 210 -10.55 -22.15 -16.93
CA LYS A 210 -10.13 -21.82 -18.30
C LYS A 210 -8.94 -22.66 -18.76
N ALA A 211 -7.95 -22.87 -17.89
CA ALA A 211 -6.75 -23.64 -18.22
C ALA A 211 -7.02 -25.14 -18.45
N TYR A 212 -8.05 -25.69 -17.80
CA TYR A 212 -8.40 -27.12 -17.84
C TYR A 212 -9.70 -27.42 -18.57
N VAL A 213 -10.16 -26.51 -19.46
CA VAL A 213 -11.44 -26.67 -20.18
C VAL A 213 -11.50 -27.96 -21.00
N GLU A 214 -10.39 -28.35 -21.64
CA GLU A 214 -10.31 -29.54 -22.49
C GLU A 214 -10.35 -30.86 -21.70
N GLU A 215 -10.08 -30.82 -20.39
CA GLU A 215 -10.09 -32.01 -19.51
C GLU A 215 -11.46 -32.28 -18.89
N LEU A 216 -12.42 -31.36 -19.04
CA LEU A 216 -13.74 -31.44 -18.44
C LEU A 216 -14.79 -31.88 -19.47
N SER A 217 -15.78 -32.65 -19.01
CA SER A 217 -16.99 -32.82 -19.80
C SER A 217 -17.76 -31.50 -19.90
N ALA A 218 -18.49 -31.27 -20.99
CA ALA A 218 -19.25 -30.04 -21.18
C ALA A 218 -20.21 -29.71 -20.00
N PRO A 219 -20.96 -30.67 -19.41
CA PRO A 219 -21.80 -30.39 -18.26
C PRO A 219 -21.00 -29.95 -17.02
N GLN A 220 -19.84 -30.58 -16.76
CA GLN A 220 -18.98 -30.21 -15.64
C GLN A 220 -18.38 -28.82 -15.81
N PHE A 221 -17.90 -28.50 -17.02
CA PHE A 221 -17.41 -27.16 -17.32
C PHE A 221 -18.49 -26.10 -17.09
N GLU A 222 -19.70 -26.33 -17.60
CA GLU A 222 -20.81 -25.39 -17.43
C GLU A 222 -21.25 -25.24 -15.96
N GLN A 223 -21.28 -26.33 -15.19
CA GLN A 223 -21.56 -26.27 -13.74
C GLN A 223 -20.52 -25.42 -13.00
N MET A 224 -19.23 -25.63 -13.27
CA MET A 224 -18.16 -24.85 -12.66
C MET A 224 -18.17 -23.38 -13.12
N ARG A 225 -18.48 -23.13 -14.40
CA ARG A 225 -18.60 -21.77 -14.96
C ARG A 225 -19.75 -21.02 -14.29
N ALA A 226 -20.93 -21.65 -14.18
CA ALA A 226 -22.10 -21.09 -13.52
C ALA A 226 -21.81 -20.75 -12.05
N LEU A 227 -21.09 -21.62 -11.33
CA LEU A 227 -20.68 -21.35 -9.95
C LEU A 227 -19.78 -20.10 -9.85
N VAL A 228 -18.77 -19.98 -10.72
CA VAL A 228 -17.87 -18.82 -10.74
C VAL A 228 -18.62 -17.51 -11.05
N GLU A 229 -19.57 -17.55 -11.98
CA GLU A 229 -20.42 -16.41 -12.34
C GLU A 229 -21.36 -16.04 -11.21
N GLY A 230 -22.01 -17.02 -10.59
CA GLY A 230 -22.88 -16.83 -9.44
C GLY A 230 -22.13 -16.19 -8.27
N VAL A 231 -20.96 -16.72 -7.90
CA VAL A 231 -20.13 -16.15 -6.83
C VAL A 231 -19.77 -14.70 -7.16
N SER A 232 -19.42 -14.40 -8.41
CA SER A 232 -19.11 -13.02 -8.84
C SER A 232 -20.31 -12.08 -8.68
N ALA A 233 -21.52 -12.55 -9.00
CA ALA A 233 -22.75 -11.77 -8.85
C ALA A 233 -23.06 -11.48 -7.37
N VAL A 234 -22.89 -12.48 -6.49
CA VAL A 234 -23.06 -12.30 -5.03
C VAL A 234 -22.04 -11.31 -4.48
N LEU A 235 -20.76 -11.44 -4.86
CA LEU A 235 -19.69 -10.56 -4.39
C LEU A 235 -19.93 -9.09 -4.72
N ALA A 236 -20.56 -8.79 -5.88
CA ALA A 236 -20.85 -7.42 -6.29
C ALA A 236 -21.77 -6.66 -5.31
N GLN A 237 -22.54 -7.38 -4.49
CA GLN A 237 -23.43 -6.80 -3.48
C GLN A 237 -22.69 -6.29 -2.22
N PHE A 238 -21.43 -6.67 -2.03
CA PHE A 238 -20.64 -6.29 -0.86
C PHE A 238 -19.81 -5.03 -1.14
N ALA A 239 -19.86 -4.07 -0.21
CA ALA A 239 -19.19 -2.78 -0.38
C ALA A 239 -17.67 -2.91 -0.38
N GLU A 240 -17.13 -3.79 0.46
CA GLU A 240 -15.70 -4.06 0.58
C GLU A 240 -15.12 -4.61 -0.72
N TRP A 241 -15.85 -5.51 -1.39
CA TRP A 241 -15.43 -6.07 -2.68
C TRP A 241 -15.40 -5.01 -3.78
N ARG A 242 -16.40 -4.13 -3.82
CA ARG A 242 -16.46 -3.02 -4.78
C ARG A 242 -15.30 -2.03 -4.57
N GLN A 243 -15.09 -1.60 -3.34
CA GLN A 243 -13.97 -0.71 -2.99
C GLN A 243 -12.61 -1.34 -3.32
N PHE A 244 -12.48 -2.64 -3.10
CA PHE A 244 -11.28 -3.39 -3.45
C PHE A 244 -11.05 -3.40 -4.97
N CYS A 245 -12.08 -3.69 -5.77
CA CYS A 245 -12.00 -3.66 -7.23
C CYS A 245 -11.65 -2.26 -7.78
N GLU A 246 -12.25 -1.21 -7.23
CA GLU A 246 -11.94 0.19 -7.61
C GLU A 246 -10.49 0.55 -7.32
N SER A 247 -9.99 0.14 -6.15
CA SER A 247 -8.58 0.33 -5.78
C SER A 247 -7.63 -0.41 -6.73
N ALA A 248 -8.02 -1.60 -7.21
CA ALA A 248 -7.17 -2.41 -8.07
C ALA A 248 -6.96 -1.74 -9.43
N ALA A 249 -7.99 -1.06 -9.96
CA ALA A 249 -7.87 -0.31 -11.20
C ALA A 249 -6.80 0.79 -11.14
N GLN A 250 -6.58 1.37 -9.95
CA GLN A 250 -5.63 2.45 -9.70
C GLN A 250 -4.19 1.96 -9.43
N VAL A 251 -3.96 0.65 -9.34
CA VAL A 251 -2.62 0.10 -9.13
C VAL A 251 -1.75 0.37 -10.36
N ALA A 252 -0.64 1.06 -10.12
CA ALA A 252 0.38 1.45 -11.09
C ALA A 252 1.73 0.80 -10.76
N LEU A 253 1.75 -0.53 -10.67
CA LEU A 253 2.96 -1.32 -10.55
C LEU A 253 3.29 -2.00 -11.88
N ASP A 254 4.59 -2.08 -12.18
CA ASP A 254 5.11 -2.88 -13.28
C ASP A 254 5.42 -4.32 -12.82
N ASP A 255 5.58 -5.25 -13.77
CA ASP A 255 5.79 -6.68 -13.49
C ASP A 255 7.03 -6.93 -12.62
N ALA A 256 8.08 -6.11 -12.78
CA ALA A 256 9.31 -6.21 -12.00
C ALA A 256 9.07 -5.84 -10.53
N ALA A 257 8.36 -4.75 -10.25
CA ALA A 257 7.99 -4.36 -8.91
C ALA A 257 7.08 -5.40 -8.24
N ILE A 258 6.16 -6.01 -9.00
CA ILE A 258 5.29 -7.08 -8.49
C ILE A 258 6.10 -8.32 -8.13
N ALA A 259 7.03 -8.74 -8.98
CA ALA A 259 7.91 -9.88 -8.71
C ALA A 259 8.80 -9.66 -7.47
N GLU A 260 9.35 -8.45 -7.30
CA GLU A 260 10.15 -8.09 -6.13
C GLU A 260 9.33 -8.11 -4.83
N ILE A 261 8.16 -7.48 -4.80
CA ILE A 261 7.26 -7.49 -3.64
C ILE A 261 6.87 -8.93 -3.28
N ARG A 262 6.58 -9.76 -4.28
CA ARG A 262 6.24 -11.17 -4.07
C ARG A 262 7.39 -11.93 -3.44
N ALA A 263 8.60 -11.80 -3.98
CA ALA A 263 9.79 -12.43 -3.43
C ALA A 263 10.06 -12.00 -1.98
N ASP A 264 9.99 -10.70 -1.71
CA ASP A 264 10.13 -10.14 -0.36
C ASP A 264 9.08 -10.69 0.62
N THR A 265 7.85 -10.87 0.15
CA THR A 265 6.76 -11.45 0.94
C THR A 265 7.02 -12.91 1.31
N LEU A 266 7.54 -13.71 0.37
CA LEU A 266 7.89 -15.10 0.62
C LEU A 266 9.06 -15.23 1.60
N VAL A 267 10.08 -14.37 1.48
CA VAL A 267 11.19 -14.32 2.44
C VAL A 267 10.68 -13.93 3.83
N LEU A 268 9.82 -12.91 3.92
CA LEU A 268 9.16 -12.52 5.16
C LEU A 268 8.39 -13.68 5.79
N ALA A 269 7.55 -14.36 5.02
CA ALA A 269 6.78 -15.51 5.49
C ALA A 269 7.70 -16.62 6.05
N GLN A 270 8.80 -16.92 5.35
CA GLN A 270 9.78 -17.91 5.81
C GLN A 270 10.44 -17.54 7.14
N GLN A 271 10.73 -16.25 7.36
CA GLN A 271 11.26 -15.79 8.64
C GLN A 271 10.21 -15.85 9.75
N LEU A 272 8.95 -15.48 9.45
CA LEU A 272 7.86 -15.55 10.42
C LEU A 272 7.51 -16.98 10.83
N LYS A 273 7.69 -17.98 9.96
CA LYS A 273 7.56 -19.40 10.33
C LYS A 273 8.51 -19.81 11.47
N ARG A 274 9.64 -19.12 11.62
CA ARG A 274 10.62 -19.36 12.68
C ARG A 274 10.38 -18.51 13.93
N SER A 275 9.44 -17.57 13.86
CA SER A 275 9.14 -16.64 14.94
C SER A 275 8.09 -17.22 15.88
N ALA A 276 8.33 -17.17 17.18
CA ALA A 276 7.34 -17.53 18.20
C ALA A 276 6.21 -16.48 18.33
N HIS A 277 6.36 -15.32 17.67
CA HIS A 277 5.50 -14.15 17.78
C HIS A 277 4.43 -14.07 16.68
N ALA A 278 4.41 -15.01 15.74
CA ALA A 278 3.38 -15.11 14.72
C ALA A 278 2.71 -16.48 14.80
N SER A 279 1.38 -16.55 14.73
CA SER A 279 0.70 -17.83 14.57
C SER A 279 1.02 -18.41 13.19
N GLU A 280 0.86 -19.73 13.03
CA GLU A 280 1.15 -20.41 11.77
C GLU A 280 0.29 -19.93 10.59
N ASP A 281 -0.89 -19.35 10.87
CA ASP A 281 -1.77 -18.83 9.83
C ASP A 281 -1.23 -17.54 9.21
N VAL A 282 -0.40 -16.77 9.92
CA VAL A 282 0.19 -15.52 9.41
C VAL A 282 1.15 -15.76 8.24
N PRO A 283 2.20 -16.59 8.36
CA PRO A 283 3.06 -16.89 7.22
C PRO A 283 2.31 -17.64 6.12
N ARG A 284 1.36 -18.51 6.46
CA ARG A 284 0.51 -19.17 5.45
C ARG A 284 -0.31 -18.17 4.63
N ALA A 285 -0.88 -17.15 5.27
CA ALA A 285 -1.60 -16.07 4.58
C ALA A 285 -0.70 -15.24 3.65
N LEU A 286 0.54 -14.95 4.07
CA LEU A 286 1.52 -14.26 3.24
C LEU A 286 1.97 -15.09 2.04
N GLU A 287 2.16 -16.39 2.22
CA GLU A 287 2.46 -17.32 1.13
C GLU A 287 1.29 -17.43 0.15
N GLU A 288 0.06 -17.60 0.67
CA GLU A 288 -1.13 -17.74 -0.16
C GLU A 288 -1.37 -16.50 -1.03
N VAL A 289 -1.22 -15.30 -0.47
CA VAL A 289 -1.41 -14.06 -1.25
C VAL A 289 -0.28 -13.83 -2.27
N ALA A 290 0.93 -14.28 -1.96
CA ALA A 290 2.06 -14.25 -2.90
C ALA A 290 1.87 -15.27 -4.04
N GLU A 291 1.27 -16.43 -3.78
CA GLU A 291 0.96 -17.46 -4.78
C GLU A 291 -0.09 -17.02 -5.80
N TRP A 292 -1.03 -16.15 -5.42
CA TRP A 292 -2.03 -15.64 -6.37
C TRP A 292 -1.41 -14.82 -7.49
N VAL A 293 -0.27 -14.19 -7.21
CA VAL A 293 0.54 -13.48 -8.20
C VAL A 293 1.38 -14.52 -8.95
N ASN A 294 0.97 -14.81 -10.18
CA ASN A 294 1.66 -15.76 -11.06
C ASN A 294 2.90 -15.13 -11.71
N GLU A 295 3.99 -15.89 -11.84
CA GLU A 295 5.24 -15.47 -12.49
C GLU A 295 5.14 -15.51 -14.03
N ASP A 296 4.28 -16.37 -14.59
CA ASP A 296 4.27 -16.70 -16.02
C ASP A 296 3.24 -15.91 -16.86
N ALA A 297 2.50 -14.99 -16.26
CA ALA A 297 1.48 -14.19 -16.93
C ALA A 297 1.45 -12.75 -16.40
N GLN A 298 0.98 -11.79 -17.20
CA GLN A 298 0.67 -10.44 -16.70
C GLN A 298 -0.26 -10.56 -15.49
N PRO A 299 0.20 -10.22 -14.27
CA PRO A 299 -0.58 -10.44 -13.06
C PRO A 299 -1.84 -9.59 -13.08
N ASP A 300 -2.99 -10.16 -12.67
CA ASP A 300 -4.21 -9.37 -12.53
C ASP A 300 -3.95 -8.28 -11.47
N LYS A 301 -4.33 -7.04 -11.76
CA LYS A 301 -4.15 -5.92 -10.83
C LYS A 301 -4.80 -6.19 -9.47
N ARG A 302 -5.84 -7.03 -9.42
CA ARG A 302 -6.50 -7.47 -8.18
C ARG A 302 -5.64 -8.43 -7.36
N ASP A 303 -4.87 -9.31 -8.00
CA ASP A 303 -3.93 -10.20 -7.30
C ASP A 303 -2.78 -9.36 -6.72
N ALA A 304 -2.22 -8.45 -7.53
CA ALA A 304 -1.17 -7.52 -7.08
C ALA A 304 -1.65 -6.60 -5.94
N LEU A 305 -2.89 -6.08 -6.04
CA LEU A 305 -3.47 -5.30 -4.95
C LEU A 305 -3.65 -6.14 -3.68
N SER A 306 -4.08 -7.39 -3.81
CA SER A 306 -4.27 -8.28 -2.66
C SER A 306 -2.97 -8.49 -1.89
N LEU A 307 -1.88 -8.74 -2.62
CA LEU A 307 -0.54 -8.86 -2.05
C LEU A 307 -0.18 -7.60 -1.27
N VAL A 308 -0.30 -6.43 -1.90
CA VAL A 308 0.16 -5.19 -1.28
C VAL A 308 -0.74 -4.71 -0.15
N ARG A 309 -2.07 -4.79 -0.27
CA ARG A 309 -2.98 -4.42 0.82
C ARG A 309 -2.84 -5.35 2.02
N THR A 310 -2.51 -6.63 1.80
CA THR A 310 -2.19 -7.57 2.88
C THR A 310 -0.93 -7.12 3.63
N LEU A 311 0.15 -6.79 2.90
CA LEU A 311 1.37 -6.25 3.48
C LEU A 311 1.13 -4.91 4.18
N GLU A 312 0.37 -4.00 3.58
CA GLU A 312 0.01 -2.71 4.19
C GLU A 312 -0.72 -2.91 5.52
N ASN A 313 -1.68 -3.83 5.57
CA ASN A 313 -2.39 -4.13 6.81
C ASN A 313 -1.49 -4.74 7.88
N PHE A 314 -0.55 -5.60 7.47
CA PHE A 314 0.46 -6.17 8.36
C PHE A 314 1.36 -5.06 8.94
N TRP A 315 1.93 -4.22 8.08
CA TRP A 315 2.76 -3.09 8.51
C TRP A 315 1.97 -2.09 9.34
N SER A 316 0.73 -1.79 9.00
CA SER A 316 -0.14 -0.89 9.77
C SER A 316 -0.37 -1.41 11.18
N LEU A 317 -0.68 -2.70 11.34
CA LEU A 317 -0.82 -3.33 12.65
C LEU A 317 0.45 -3.18 13.48
N LEU A 318 1.58 -3.61 12.91
CA LEU A 318 2.85 -3.67 13.62
C LEU A 318 3.33 -2.28 14.02
N THR A 319 3.32 -1.33 13.08
CA THR A 319 3.86 0.01 13.29
C THR A 319 2.97 0.82 14.23
N ARG A 320 1.65 0.71 14.12
CA ARG A 320 0.73 1.32 15.09
C ARG A 320 0.99 0.80 16.50
N ASN A 321 1.12 -0.51 16.69
CA ASN A 321 1.33 -1.08 18.03
C ASN A 321 2.73 -0.79 18.59
N ALA A 322 3.78 -0.88 17.77
CA ALA A 322 5.14 -0.62 18.22
C ALA A 322 5.39 0.84 18.64
N LEU A 323 4.63 1.78 18.05
CA LEU A 323 4.71 3.23 18.32
C LEU A 323 3.65 3.73 19.30
N ALA A 324 2.70 2.89 19.70
CA ALA A 324 1.60 3.34 20.55
C ALA A 324 2.06 3.66 21.97
N LYS A 325 1.73 4.87 22.44
CA LYS A 325 2.00 5.35 23.81
C LYS A 325 1.20 4.61 24.87
N ALA A 326 -0.06 4.32 24.59
CA ALA A 326 -1.07 3.93 25.57
C ALA A 326 -1.66 2.52 25.36
N VAL A 327 -0.95 1.61 24.66
CA VAL A 327 -1.37 0.20 24.67
C VAL A 327 -1.35 -0.28 26.11
N LYS A 328 -2.47 -0.84 26.58
CA LYS A 328 -2.60 -1.43 27.92
C LYS A 328 -1.58 -2.55 28.18
N GLU A 329 -1.06 -3.16 27.12
CA GLU A 329 -0.21 -4.34 27.16
C GLU A 329 1.14 -4.02 26.50
N GLU A 330 2.17 -3.89 27.34
CA GLU A 330 3.56 -3.73 26.90
C GLU A 330 4.03 -4.93 26.06
N THR A 331 3.41 -6.10 26.23
CA THR A 331 3.70 -7.32 25.47
C THR A 331 3.45 -7.17 23.98
N SER A 332 2.30 -6.61 23.56
CA SER A 332 1.99 -6.40 22.14
C SER A 332 2.98 -5.44 21.47
N LYS A 333 3.55 -4.48 22.22
CA LYS A 333 4.62 -3.62 21.71
C LYS A 333 5.92 -4.39 21.49
N VAL A 334 6.32 -5.24 22.45
CA VAL A 334 7.53 -6.07 22.34
C VAL A 334 7.42 -7.03 21.16
N ILE A 335 6.29 -7.71 21.02
CA ILE A 335 5.97 -8.61 19.90
C ILE A 335 6.04 -7.82 18.59
N ALA A 336 5.35 -6.66 18.51
CA ALA A 336 5.36 -5.82 17.31
C ALA A 336 6.79 -5.41 16.91
N ARG A 337 7.61 -4.99 17.87
CA ARG A 337 9.01 -4.59 17.64
C ARG A 337 9.87 -5.76 17.16
N GLY A 338 9.72 -6.94 17.78
CA GLY A 338 10.41 -8.16 17.36
C GLY A 338 10.06 -8.57 15.93
N ILE A 339 8.78 -8.55 15.58
CA ILE A 339 8.31 -8.88 14.23
C ILE A 339 8.79 -7.82 13.22
N ILE A 340 8.73 -6.54 13.56
CA ILE A 340 9.25 -5.45 12.72
C ILE A 340 10.74 -5.65 12.42
N PHE A 341 11.54 -6.01 13.43
CA PHE A 341 12.95 -6.28 13.23
C PHE A 341 13.16 -7.41 12.22
N VAL A 342 12.44 -8.52 12.39
CA VAL A 342 12.44 -9.64 11.43
C VAL A 342 11.99 -9.18 10.04
N ALA A 343 10.93 -8.36 9.95
CA ALA A 343 10.39 -7.93 8.67
C ALA A 343 11.32 -7.00 7.89
N ILE A 344 11.94 -6.02 8.55
CA ILE A 344 12.88 -5.10 7.91
C ILE A 344 14.15 -5.81 7.47
N THR A 345 14.59 -6.83 8.21
CA THR A 345 15.76 -7.64 7.84
C THR A 345 15.47 -8.65 6.73
N ALA A 346 14.20 -9.04 6.55
CA ALA A 346 13.78 -10.00 5.55
C ALA A 346 13.59 -9.38 4.15
N VAL A 347 13.14 -8.12 4.08
CA VAL A 347 12.79 -7.48 2.79
C VAL A 347 13.97 -6.74 2.15
N SER A 348 13.93 -6.65 0.83
CA SER A 348 14.90 -5.91 0.01
C SER A 348 14.90 -4.39 0.29
N ALA A 349 15.93 -3.70 -0.22
CA ALA A 349 15.99 -2.24 -0.16
C ALA A 349 14.92 -1.54 -1.03
N GLY A 350 14.42 -2.22 -2.08
CA GLY A 350 13.43 -1.68 -3.01
C GLY A 350 11.98 -1.84 -2.55
N PHE A 351 11.72 -2.76 -1.61
CA PHE A 351 10.40 -3.06 -1.05
C PHE A 351 9.56 -1.81 -0.73
N ALA A 352 10.12 -0.90 0.08
CA ALA A 352 9.40 0.26 0.58
C ALA A 352 9.06 1.25 -0.55
N ALA A 353 9.98 1.44 -1.49
CA ALA A 353 9.80 2.31 -2.66
C ALA A 353 8.79 1.73 -3.66
N ASN A 354 8.74 0.40 -3.82
CA ASN A 354 7.76 -0.25 -4.68
C ASN A 354 6.35 -0.14 -4.11
N ILE A 355 6.18 -0.34 -2.80
CA ILE A 355 4.87 -0.21 -2.15
C ILE A 355 4.36 1.23 -2.12
N SER A 356 5.23 2.23 -1.96
CA SER A 356 4.82 3.64 -1.91
C SER A 356 4.28 4.16 -3.25
N ARG A 357 4.51 3.46 -4.36
CA ARG A 357 3.89 3.76 -5.68
C ARG A 357 2.39 3.47 -5.71
N ILE A 358 1.82 2.80 -4.69
CA ILE A 358 0.40 2.47 -4.64
C ILE A 358 -0.37 3.58 -3.91
N PRO A 359 -1.49 4.07 -4.50
CA PRO A 359 -2.34 5.05 -3.86
C PRO A 359 -2.76 4.67 -2.44
N GLY A 360 -2.45 5.57 -1.51
CA GLY A 360 -2.73 5.45 -0.09
C GLY A 360 -1.72 4.61 0.71
N ALA A 361 -0.68 4.06 0.08
CA ALA A 361 0.39 3.30 0.74
C ALA A 361 1.71 4.11 0.85
N GLU A 362 1.69 5.40 0.48
CA GLU A 362 2.86 6.30 0.43
C GLU A 362 3.54 6.43 1.80
N TRP A 363 2.77 6.27 2.88
CA TRP A 363 3.24 6.32 4.26
C TRP A 363 4.25 5.21 4.60
N ILE A 364 4.21 4.07 3.91
CA ILE A 364 5.06 2.90 4.22
C ILE A 364 6.54 3.24 4.06
N GLU A 365 6.91 4.02 3.04
CA GLU A 365 8.31 4.39 2.81
C GLU A 365 8.88 5.22 3.95
N ALA A 366 8.13 6.22 4.41
CA ALA A 366 8.52 7.07 5.52
C ALA A 366 8.61 6.27 6.84
N THR A 367 7.62 5.40 7.10
CA THR A 367 7.61 4.54 8.30
C THR A 367 8.75 3.55 8.27
N PHE A 368 9.01 2.90 7.13
CA PHE A 368 10.10 1.96 6.97
C PHE A 368 11.46 2.62 7.20
N ALA A 369 11.68 3.82 6.66
CA ALA A 369 12.89 4.61 6.90
C ALA A 369 13.08 4.96 8.38
N TYR A 370 12.02 5.41 9.06
CA TYR A 370 12.05 5.72 10.49
C TYR A 370 12.44 4.51 11.32
N VAL A 371 11.74 3.39 11.12
CA VAL A 371 11.96 2.18 11.90
C VAL A 371 13.33 1.59 11.61
N LYS A 372 13.80 1.63 10.36
CA LYS A 372 15.16 1.21 10.00
C LYS A 372 16.23 2.07 10.68
N ALA A 373 16.06 3.39 10.71
CA ALA A 373 16.99 4.29 11.40
C ALA A 373 17.00 4.05 12.92
N ASN A 374 15.91 3.53 13.47
CA ASN A 374 15.74 3.25 14.89
C ASN A 374 15.84 1.76 15.24
N LEU A 375 16.26 0.87 14.34
CA LEU A 375 16.25 -0.59 14.52
C LEU A 375 16.82 -1.07 15.87
N GLN A 376 17.83 -0.38 16.41
CA GLN A 376 18.44 -0.70 17.71
C GLN A 376 17.50 -0.48 18.90
N SER A 377 16.52 0.43 18.81
CA SER A 377 15.47 0.61 19.82
C SER A 377 14.30 -0.36 19.65
N PHE A 378 14.22 -1.06 18.51
CA PHE A 378 13.26 -2.12 18.22
C PHE A 378 13.82 -3.53 18.46
N GLY A 379 15.14 -3.68 18.60
CA GLY A 379 15.77 -4.93 18.99
C GLY A 379 15.42 -5.29 20.44
N VAL A 380 14.78 -6.44 20.64
CA VAL A 380 14.66 -7.05 21.97
C VAL A 380 16.08 -7.43 22.40
N LYS A 381 16.53 -6.94 23.56
CA LYS A 381 17.81 -7.35 24.16
C LYS A 381 17.82 -8.81 24.54
#